data_AF-A0A423UKX3-F1
#
_entry.id   AF-A0A423UKX3-F1
#
_cell.length_a   1.000
_cell.length_b   1.000
_cell.length_c   1.000
_cell.angle_alpha   90.00
_cell.angle_beta   90.00
_cell.angle_gamma   90.00
#
_symmetry.space_group_name_H-M   'P 1'
#
loop_
_entity.id
_entity.type
_entity.pdbx_description
1 polymer ?
#
loop_
_entity_poly.entity_id
_entity_poly.type
_entity_poly.pdbx_seq_one_letter_code
_entity_poly.pdbx_strand_id
1 'polypeptide(L)'
;MKILGMGMPELLIILAVILLIFGPKNLPKLGGAIGKTVKNLREGMGGGKAIEEAEDEDEEVVEEVEEEKPAPKKATTTAKRTTAAKKKAE
;
A
#
# COMPACT_ATOMS: atom_id res chain seq x y z
N MET A 1 -23.69 -18.83 2.59
CA MET A 1 -23.48 -17.70 3.53
C MET A 1 -24.03 -16.44 2.87
N LYS A 2 -24.80 -15.64 3.61
CA LYS A 2 -25.36 -14.37 3.14
C LYS A 2 -24.64 -13.25 3.89
N ILE A 3 -23.97 -12.37 3.18
CA ILE A 3 -23.30 -11.19 3.74
C ILE A 3 -24.09 -9.99 3.24
N LEU A 4 -24.59 -9.16 4.16
CA LEU A 4 -25.34 -7.94 3.83
C LEU A 4 -26.58 -8.17 2.93
N GLY A 5 -27.25 -9.33 3.07
CA GLY A 5 -28.42 -9.68 2.26
C GLY A 5 -28.10 -10.14 0.84
N MET A 6 -26.83 -10.14 0.44
CA MET A 6 -26.34 -10.64 -0.84
C MET A 6 -25.65 -12.01 -0.67
N GLY A 7 -25.73 -12.83 -1.72
CA GLY A 7 -24.94 -14.05 -1.83
C GLY A 7 -23.50 -13.77 -2.26
N MET A 8 -22.70 -14.83 -2.28
CA MET A 8 -21.34 -14.79 -2.82
C MET A 8 -21.29 -14.38 -4.30
N PRO A 9 -22.20 -14.84 -5.19
CA PRO A 9 -22.18 -14.45 -6.60
C PRO A 9 -22.32 -12.95 -6.82
N GLU A 10 -23.25 -12.29 -6.12
CA GLU A 10 -23.48 -10.86 -6.28
C GLU A 10 -22.29 -10.04 -5.73
N LEU A 11 -21.68 -10.49 -4.63
CA LEU A 11 -20.48 -9.85 -4.08
C LEU A 11 -19.28 -9.93 -5.04
N LEU A 12 -19.13 -11.06 -5.75
CA LEU A 12 -18.11 -11.22 -6.78
C LEU A 12 -18.32 -10.28 -7.97
N ILE A 13 -19.56 -10.05 -8.39
CA ILE A 13 -19.87 -9.11 -9.48
C ILE A 13 -19.46 -7.69 -9.08
N ILE A 14 -19.80 -7.26 -7.87
CA ILE A 14 -19.42 -5.93 -7.35
C ILE A 14 -17.89 -5.82 -7.28
N LEU A 15 -17.22 -6.85 -6.76
CA LEU A 15 -15.77 -6.91 -6.70
C LEU A 15 -15.14 -6.78 -8.10
N ALA A 16 -15.70 -7.45 -9.10
CA ALA A 16 -15.22 -7.37 -10.49
C ALA A 16 -15.31 -5.95 -11.06
N VAL A 17 -16.40 -5.21 -10.76
CA VAL A 17 -16.54 -3.81 -11.19
C VAL A 17 -15.52 -2.91 -10.50
N ILE A 18 -15.32 -3.08 -9.20
CA ILE A 18 -14.29 -2.34 -8.43
C ILE A 18 -12.89 -2.64 -9.00
N LEU A 19 -12.61 -3.90 -9.31
CA LEU A 19 -11.37 -4.34 -9.94
C LEU A 19 -11.19 -3.77 -11.35
N LEU A 20 -12.26 -3.50 -12.10
CA LEU A 20 -12.16 -2.88 -13.41
C LEU A 20 -11.73 -1.41 -13.30
N ILE A 21 -12.28 -0.69 -12.32
CA ILE A 21 -11.99 0.74 -12.10
C ILE A 21 -10.61 0.93 -11.48
N PHE A 22 -10.33 0.19 -10.41
CA PHE A 22 -9.09 0.33 -9.64
C PHE A 22 -7.97 -0.58 -10.13
N GLY A 23 -8.27 -1.72 -10.74
CA GLY A 23 -7.28 -2.75 -11.09
C GLY A 23 -6.93 -3.67 -9.91
N PRO A 24 -6.63 -4.97 -10.16
CA PRO A 24 -6.26 -5.92 -9.11
C PRO A 24 -4.96 -5.57 -8.41
N LYS A 25 -4.03 -4.88 -9.09
CA LYS A 25 -2.74 -4.46 -8.52
C LYS A 25 -2.88 -3.39 -7.43
N ASN A 26 -3.98 -2.63 -7.43
CA ASN A 26 -4.19 -1.56 -6.46
C ASN A 26 -4.84 -2.06 -5.16
N LEU A 27 -5.52 -3.22 -5.15
CA LEU A 27 -6.10 -3.79 -3.92
C LEU A 27 -5.05 -4.16 -2.87
N PRO A 28 -3.95 -4.89 -3.19
CA PRO A 28 -2.91 -5.19 -2.20
C PRO A 28 -2.22 -3.92 -1.68
N LYS A 29 -2.01 -2.94 -2.54
CA LYS A 29 -1.39 -1.65 -2.17
C LYS A 29 -2.27 -0.87 -1.17
N LEU A 30 -3.57 -0.79 -1.43
CA LEU A 30 -4.53 -0.14 -0.53
C LEU A 30 -4.72 -0.94 0.76
N GLY A 31 -4.84 -2.27 0.65
CA GLY A 31 -4.96 -3.19 1.76
C GLY A 31 -3.75 -3.15 2.69
N GLY A 32 -2.52 -3.09 2.15
CA GLY A 32 -1.31 -2.94 2.95
C GLY A 32 -1.24 -1.60 3.70
N ALA A 33 -1.69 -0.49 3.08
CA ALA A 33 -1.73 0.82 3.75
C ALA A 33 -2.78 0.86 4.88
N ILE A 34 -3.98 0.34 4.62
CA ILE A 34 -5.05 0.23 5.62
C ILE A 34 -4.64 -0.77 6.71
N GLY A 35 -4.05 -1.90 6.33
CA GLY A 35 -3.58 -2.94 7.25
C GLY A 35 -2.54 -2.42 8.21
N LYS A 36 -1.53 -1.68 7.73
CA LYS A 36 -0.56 -1.00 8.59
C LYS A 36 -1.22 0.00 9.53
N THR A 37 -2.21 0.76 9.05
CA THR A 37 -2.97 1.70 9.90
C THR A 37 -3.75 0.98 11.00
N VAL A 38 -4.43 -0.13 10.66
CA VAL A 38 -5.18 -0.95 11.61
C VAL A 38 -4.25 -1.67 12.58
N LYS A 39 -3.09 -2.18 12.13
CA LYS A 39 -2.05 -2.80 12.96
C LYS A 39 -1.56 -1.81 14.01
N ASN A 40 -1.10 -0.64 13.60
CA ASN A 40 -0.67 0.44 14.50
C ASN A 40 -1.78 0.90 15.45
N LEU A 41 -3.04 0.96 14.99
CA LEU A 41 -4.18 1.32 15.84
C LEU A 41 -4.46 0.24 16.91
N ARG A 42 -4.41 -1.04 16.54
CA ARG A 42 -4.59 -2.16 17.49
C ARG A 42 -3.45 -2.24 18.49
N GLU A 43 -2.21 -2.02 18.05
CA GLU A 43 -1.03 -1.96 18.91
C GLU A 43 -1.14 -0.81 19.92
N GLY A 44 -1.51 0.39 19.45
CA GLY A 44 -1.72 1.57 20.30
C GLY A 44 -2.88 1.43 21.28
N MET A 45 -3.90 0.63 20.97
CA MET A 45 -5.00 0.29 21.87
C MET A 45 -4.68 -0.86 22.85
N GLY A 46 -3.42 -1.32 22.91
CA GLY A 46 -2.97 -2.36 23.85
C GLY A 46 -3.21 -3.79 23.40
N GLY A 47 -3.64 -4.01 22.15
CA GLY A 47 -3.87 -5.33 21.57
C GLY A 47 -2.68 -5.97 20.84
N GLY A 48 -1.51 -5.31 20.85
CA GLY A 48 -0.36 -5.65 19.99
C GLY A 48 0.52 -6.82 20.43
N LYS A 49 0.59 -7.13 21.73
CA LYS A 49 1.60 -8.07 22.27
C LYS A 49 1.45 -9.55 21.87
N ALA A 50 0.38 -9.95 21.20
CA ALA A 50 0.08 -11.35 20.92
C ALA A 50 0.26 -11.78 19.45
N ILE A 51 0.65 -10.86 18.55
CA ILE A 51 0.64 -11.11 17.08
C ILE A 51 2.04 -11.03 16.45
N GLU A 52 3.03 -10.41 17.12
CA GLU A 52 4.39 -10.21 16.56
C GLU A 52 5.19 -11.50 16.33
N GLU A 53 4.92 -12.60 17.02
CA GLU A 53 5.74 -13.84 16.90
C GLU A 53 5.48 -14.65 15.60
N ALA A 54 4.61 -14.19 14.69
CA ALA A 54 4.13 -15.00 13.55
C ALA A 54 4.45 -14.46 12.14
N GLU A 55 5.16 -13.33 11.99
CA GLU A 55 5.34 -12.66 10.67
C GLU A 55 6.79 -12.67 10.10
N ASP A 56 7.77 -13.29 10.76
CA ASP A 56 9.20 -13.19 10.36
C ASP A 56 9.67 -14.17 9.25
N GLU A 57 8.81 -14.97 8.60
CA GLU A 57 9.25 -16.03 7.66
C GLU A 57 8.95 -15.82 6.17
N ASP A 58 8.26 -14.75 5.74
CA ASP A 58 7.76 -14.64 4.34
C ASP A 58 8.28 -13.43 3.54
N GLU A 59 9.55 -13.03 3.73
CA GLU A 59 10.17 -11.91 2.98
C GLU A 59 11.41 -12.33 2.17
N GLU A 60 11.35 -13.44 1.43
CA GLU A 60 12.26 -13.70 0.31
C GLU A 60 11.49 -14.23 -0.92
N VAL A 61 11.94 -13.84 -2.11
CA VAL A 61 11.43 -14.20 -3.45
C VAL A 61 10.35 -13.29 -4.03
N VAL A 62 10.72 -12.09 -4.51
CA VAL A 62 10.48 -11.68 -5.91
C VAL A 62 11.49 -10.59 -6.33
N GLU A 63 12.71 -10.98 -6.70
CA GLU A 63 13.54 -10.24 -7.67
C GLU A 63 13.87 -11.17 -8.86
N GLU A 64 14.14 -10.56 -10.01
CA GLU A 64 14.38 -11.13 -11.36
C GLU A 64 13.15 -11.52 -12.19
N VAL A 65 12.64 -10.55 -12.97
CA VAL A 65 12.78 -10.66 -14.43
C VAL A 65 13.26 -9.31 -14.96
N GLU A 66 14.53 -9.32 -15.36
CA GLU A 66 15.22 -8.33 -16.18
C GLU A 66 14.73 -8.45 -17.63
N GLU A 67 14.29 -7.36 -18.25
CA GLU A 67 14.47 -7.15 -19.69
C GLU A 67 14.88 -5.69 -19.96
N GLU A 68 16.03 -5.57 -20.59
CA GLU A 68 16.81 -4.37 -20.81
C GLU A 68 16.42 -3.70 -22.16
N LYS A 69 15.85 -2.48 -22.11
CA LYS A 69 16.02 -1.30 -23.03
C LYS A 69 15.68 -1.41 -24.56
N PRO A 70 15.41 -0.28 -25.27
CA PRO A 70 15.87 1.09 -25.01
C PRO A 70 14.83 2.24 -25.00
N ALA A 71 15.25 3.32 -24.34
CA ALA A 71 14.64 4.65 -24.17
C ALA A 71 14.50 5.44 -25.51
N PRO A 72 13.94 6.69 -25.63
CA PRO A 72 13.88 7.73 -24.59
C PRO A 72 12.79 8.85 -24.65
N LYS A 73 12.75 9.67 -23.56
CA LYS A 73 12.51 11.15 -23.46
C LYS A 73 11.23 11.68 -22.78
N LYS A 74 11.51 12.58 -21.81
CA LYS A 74 10.74 13.70 -21.20
C LYS A 74 9.68 13.30 -20.16
N ALA A 75 9.65 13.84 -18.93
CA ALA A 75 10.12 15.13 -18.46
C ALA A 75 10.58 15.09 -16.99
N THR A 76 11.81 15.55 -16.75
CA THR A 76 12.23 16.24 -15.53
C THR A 76 11.83 17.72 -15.66
N THR A 77 11.39 18.37 -14.58
CA THR A 77 11.78 19.74 -14.15
C THR A 77 10.99 20.18 -12.90
N THR A 78 11.73 20.47 -11.81
CA THR A 78 11.46 21.48 -10.74
C THR A 78 10.41 21.12 -9.65
N ALA A 79 10.66 21.21 -8.33
CA ALA A 79 11.58 22.05 -7.57
C ALA A 79 12.03 21.39 -6.25
N LYS A 80 13.35 21.40 -5.98
CA LYS A 80 13.95 21.32 -4.64
C LYS A 80 15.02 22.39 -4.55
N ARG A 81 14.96 23.20 -3.47
CA ARG A 81 15.94 24.16 -2.91
C ARG A 81 16.12 25.55 -3.58
N THR A 82 15.61 26.55 -2.85
CA THR A 82 16.36 27.78 -2.49
C THR A 82 15.97 28.14 -1.04
N THR A 83 16.89 27.95 -0.08
CA THR A 83 17.59 29.02 0.69
C THR A 83 16.74 29.73 1.75
N ALA A 84 17.09 29.54 3.04
CA ALA A 84 17.40 30.61 4.00
C ALA A 84 17.45 30.06 5.45
N ALA A 85 18.66 29.77 5.91
CA ALA A 85 18.98 29.75 7.33
C ALA A 85 19.22 31.19 7.81
N LYS A 86 19.04 31.40 9.13
CA LYS A 86 19.54 32.52 9.97
C LYS A 86 18.57 33.70 10.21
N LYS A 87 17.99 33.76 11.43
CA LYS A 87 18.28 34.79 12.47
C LYS A 87 17.18 34.86 13.55
N LYS A 88 17.47 34.41 14.78
CA LYS A 88 17.32 35.17 16.05
C LYS A 88 17.65 34.26 17.25
N ALA A 89 18.88 34.41 17.74
CA ALA A 89 19.31 34.16 19.10
C ALA A 89 20.34 35.26 19.38
N GLU A 90 19.87 36.35 19.96
CA GLU A 90 20.51 37.26 20.95
C GLU A 90 19.49 38.35 21.28
#